data_AF-A0A2G6HRU6-F1
#
_entry.id   AF-A0A2G6HRU6-F1
#
_cell.length_a   1.000
_cell.length_b   1.000
_cell.length_c   1.000
_cell.angle_alpha   90.00
_cell.angle_beta   90.00
_cell.angle_gamma   90.00
#
_symmetry.space_group_name_H-M   'P 1'
#
loop_
_entity.id
_entity.type
_entity.pdbx_description
1 polymer ?
#
loop_
_entity_poly.entity_id
_entity_poly.type
_entity_poly.pdbx_seq_one_letter_code
_entity_poly.pdbx_strand_id
1 'polypeptide(L)'
;MLAYGKKMVLFSADGDRDMPDWPDYTNLFDDIVTPLFQYIFCLLICFGPTCFFLYSSYSSLFLAIPLAVLGSLYLPICLLSVSMHDSALAGLNFHKLIPLIWEIGVDYLFAVLLMFGSFAVVNLLPPVLGDIPLVGTVIIDLVAFYLFITTANLLGLLYFKHKLDFF
;
A
#
# COMPACT_ATOMS: atom_id res chain seq x y z
N MET A 1 2.24 11.51 -4.95
CA MET A 1 2.57 10.08 -4.79
C MET A 1 1.31 9.23 -4.68
N LEU A 2 0.49 9.38 -3.63
CA LEU A 2 -0.71 8.53 -3.41
C LEU A 2 -1.74 8.60 -4.55
N ALA A 3 -2.10 9.79 -5.02
CA ALA A 3 -3.03 9.99 -6.14
C ALA A 3 -2.56 9.28 -7.43
N TYR A 4 -1.29 9.49 -7.78
CA TYR A 4 -0.67 8.84 -8.93
C TYR A 4 -0.61 7.31 -8.72
N GLY A 5 -0.27 6.84 -7.51
CA GLY A 5 -0.25 5.41 -7.20
C GLY A 5 -1.60 4.76 -7.42
N LYS A 6 -2.68 5.39 -6.93
CA LYS A 6 -4.06 4.91 -7.17
C LYS A 6 -4.39 4.84 -8.66
N LYS A 7 -4.03 5.88 -9.44
CA LYS A 7 -4.18 5.88 -10.91
C LYS A 7 -3.38 4.75 -11.56
N MET A 8 -2.17 4.48 -11.08
CA MET A 8 -1.33 3.36 -11.54
C MET A 8 -1.99 2.00 -11.26
N VAL A 9 -2.58 1.81 -10.08
CA VAL A 9 -3.31 0.58 -9.75
C VAL A 9 -4.45 0.39 -10.74
N LEU A 10 -5.26 1.43 -11.00
CA LEU A 10 -6.41 1.37 -11.92
C LEU A 10 -5.97 1.04 -13.36
N PHE A 11 -4.98 1.76 -13.90
CA PHE A 11 -4.44 1.47 -15.23
C PHE A 11 -3.93 0.03 -15.36
N SER A 12 -3.17 -0.43 -14.37
CA SER A 12 -2.61 -1.78 -14.39
C SER A 12 -3.68 -2.86 -14.20
N ALA A 13 -4.75 -2.54 -13.48
CA ALA A 13 -5.92 -3.39 -13.27
C ALA A 13 -6.76 -3.55 -14.54
N ASP A 14 -6.79 -2.54 -15.40
CA ASP A 14 -7.42 -2.60 -16.74
C ASP A 14 -6.55 -3.35 -17.77
N GLY A 15 -5.31 -3.69 -17.41
CA GLY A 15 -4.36 -4.41 -18.27
C GLY A 15 -3.53 -3.50 -19.17
N ASP A 16 -3.61 -2.17 -18.97
CA ASP A 16 -2.77 -1.22 -19.68
C ASP A 16 -1.30 -1.39 -19.27
N ARG A 17 -0.42 -1.31 -20.27
CA ARG A 17 1.03 -1.45 -20.10
C ARG A 17 1.76 -0.11 -20.06
N ASP A 18 1.05 0.96 -20.40
CA ASP A 18 1.59 2.31 -20.40
C ASP A 18 1.47 2.95 -19.02
N MET A 19 2.35 3.91 -18.74
CA MET A 19 2.26 4.68 -17.50
C MET A 19 1.10 5.67 -17.62
N PRO A 20 0.30 5.85 -16.56
CA PRO A 20 -0.75 6.86 -16.57
C PRO A 20 -0.15 8.26 -16.66
N ASP A 21 -0.88 9.17 -17.29
CA ASP A 21 -0.56 10.59 -17.20
C ASP A 21 -0.58 11.05 -15.74
N TRP A 22 0.11 12.15 -15.45
CA TRP A 22 0.02 12.79 -14.13
C TRP A 22 -1.46 13.03 -13.74
N PRO A 23 -1.81 12.84 -12.46
CA PRO A 23 -3.15 13.17 -12.00
C PRO A 23 -3.41 14.66 -12.23
N ASP A 24 -4.62 14.95 -12.70
CA ASP A 24 -5.11 16.32 -12.69
C ASP A 24 -5.24 16.76 -11.23
N TYR A 25 -4.77 17.97 -10.91
CA TYR A 25 -4.93 18.56 -9.57
C TYR A 25 -6.02 19.62 -9.61
N THR A 26 -7.15 19.28 -10.22
CA THR A 26 -8.26 20.22 -10.46
C THR A 26 -9.13 20.34 -9.21
N ASN A 27 -9.33 19.22 -8.49
CA ASN A 27 -10.05 19.20 -7.23
C ASN A 27 -9.15 18.64 -6.12
N LEU A 28 -8.52 19.53 -5.35
CA LEU A 28 -7.60 19.16 -4.28
C LEU A 28 -8.21 18.17 -3.26
N PHE A 29 -9.52 18.20 -3.04
CA PHE A 29 -10.17 17.25 -2.14
C PHE A 29 -10.15 15.83 -2.71
N ASP A 30 -10.62 15.65 -3.93
CA ASP A 30 -10.69 14.33 -4.56
C ASP A 30 -9.30 13.80 -4.95
N ASP A 31 -8.41 14.71 -5.37
CA ASP A 31 -7.10 14.35 -5.91
C ASP A 31 -6.03 14.15 -4.83
N ILE A 32 -6.17 14.77 -3.64
CA ILE A 32 -5.14 14.71 -2.59
C ILE A 32 -5.71 14.21 -1.27
N VAL A 33 -6.78 14.83 -0.78
CA VAL A 33 -7.33 14.53 0.56
C VAL A 33 -7.92 13.13 0.60
N THR A 34 -8.68 12.74 -0.42
CA THR A 34 -9.34 11.43 -0.49
C THR A 34 -8.33 10.28 -0.53
N PRO A 35 -7.31 10.25 -1.42
CA PRO A 35 -6.29 9.20 -1.43
C PRO A 35 -5.47 9.15 -0.13
N LEU A 36 -5.18 10.30 0.48
CA LEU A 36 -4.49 10.36 1.76
C LEU A 36 -5.32 9.74 2.88
N PHE A 37 -6.60 10.10 2.97
CA PHE A 37 -7.52 9.55 3.97
C PHE A 37 -7.71 8.05 3.78
N GLN A 38 -7.88 7.59 2.54
CA GLN A 38 -7.95 6.18 2.18
C GLN A 38 -6.71 5.40 2.65
N TYR A 39 -5.52 5.92 2.38
CA TYR A 39 -4.26 5.31 2.82
C TYR A 39 -4.14 5.25 4.34
N ILE A 40 -4.43 6.35 5.05
CA ILE A 40 -4.42 6.40 6.52
C ILE A 40 -5.43 5.40 7.09
N PHE A 41 -6.61 5.31 6.50
CA PHE A 41 -7.64 4.38 6.94
C PHE A 41 -7.19 2.91 6.80
N CYS A 42 -6.55 2.56 5.68
CA CYS A 42 -5.94 1.24 5.51
C CYS A 42 -4.89 0.96 6.59
N LEU A 43 -4.02 1.92 6.91
CA LEU A 43 -3.03 1.78 7.98
C LEU A 43 -3.70 1.58 9.35
N LEU A 44 -4.78 2.31 9.65
CA LEU A 44 -5.52 2.16 10.90
C LEU A 44 -6.20 0.80 11.00
N ILE A 45 -6.77 0.28 9.91
CA ILE A 45 -7.36 -1.06 9.90
C ILE A 45 -6.28 -2.12 10.16
N CYS A 46 -5.15 -2.01 9.48
CA CYS A 46 -4.11 -3.05 9.49
C CYS A 46 -3.28 -3.01 10.79
N PHE A 47 -2.92 -1.83 11.28
CA PHE A 47 -2.00 -1.66 12.40
C PHE A 47 -2.63 -1.03 13.64
N GLY A 48 -3.86 -0.52 13.56
CA GLY A 48 -4.60 0.01 14.71
C GLY A 48 -4.71 -1.01 15.85
N PRO A 49 -5.07 -2.29 15.59
CA PRO A 49 -5.07 -3.33 16.61
C PRO A 49 -3.70 -3.51 17.28
N THR A 50 -2.61 -3.57 16.49
CA THR A 50 -1.24 -3.69 17.02
C THR A 50 -0.88 -2.51 17.90
N CYS A 51 -1.14 -1.28 17.45
CA CYS A 51 -0.91 -0.06 18.23
C CYS A 51 -1.71 -0.09 19.53
N PHE A 52 -3.00 -0.44 19.47
CA PHE A 52 -3.85 -0.53 20.66
C PHE A 52 -3.25 -1.48 21.71
N PHE A 53 -2.82 -2.68 21.32
CA PHE A 53 -2.21 -3.62 22.26
C PHE A 53 -0.89 -3.11 22.84
N LEU A 54 -0.01 -2.52 22.01
CA LEU A 54 1.29 -2.01 22.46
C LEU A 54 1.15 -0.87 23.48
N TYR A 55 0.15 0.01 23.32
CA TYR A 55 -0.09 1.16 24.21
C TYR A 55 -1.08 0.86 25.34
N SER A 56 -1.69 -0.32 25.37
CA SER A 56 -2.53 -0.76 26.48
C SER A 56 -1.68 -1.23 27.67
N SER A 57 -2.27 -1.25 28.86
CA SER A 57 -1.69 -1.89 30.04
C SER A 57 -1.45 -3.40 29.87
N TYR A 58 -1.96 -4.01 28.79
CA TYR A 58 -1.80 -5.41 28.41
C TYR A 58 -0.70 -5.60 27.34
N SER A 59 0.24 -4.67 27.25
CA SER A 59 1.34 -4.71 26.28
C SER A 59 2.08 -6.04 26.37
N SER A 60 1.94 -6.84 25.30
CA SER A 60 2.54 -8.14 25.17
C SER A 60 3.05 -8.30 23.76
N LEU A 61 4.37 -8.39 23.61
CA LEU A 61 5.02 -8.63 22.31
C LEU A 61 4.53 -9.93 21.67
N PHE A 62 4.14 -10.92 22.48
CA PHE A 62 3.60 -12.19 22.02
C PHE A 62 2.30 -12.03 21.23
N LEU A 63 1.47 -11.02 21.57
CA LEU A 63 0.26 -10.71 20.82
C LEU A 63 0.53 -9.65 19.74
N ALA A 64 1.33 -8.63 20.04
CA ALA A 64 1.58 -7.54 19.11
C ALA A 64 2.27 -8.00 17.81
N ILE A 65 3.22 -8.94 17.89
CA ILE A 65 3.96 -9.43 16.71
C ILE A 65 3.03 -10.13 15.71
N PRO A 66 2.25 -11.17 16.09
CA PRO A 66 1.29 -11.78 15.18
C PRO A 66 0.29 -10.79 14.57
N LEU A 67 -0.23 -9.84 15.37
CA LEU A 67 -1.13 -8.81 14.87
C LEU A 67 -0.45 -7.90 13.83
N ALA A 68 0.80 -7.51 14.06
CA ALA A 68 1.58 -6.73 13.09
C ALA A 68 1.82 -7.50 11.79
N VAL A 69 2.12 -8.80 11.88
CA VAL A 69 2.29 -9.67 10.71
C VAL A 69 0.99 -9.80 9.93
N LEU A 70 -0.14 -10.04 10.61
CA LEU A 70 -1.46 -10.10 9.96
C LEU A 70 -1.83 -8.77 9.30
N GLY A 71 -1.60 -7.64 9.98
CA GLY A 71 -1.79 -6.31 9.40
C GLY A 71 -0.93 -6.09 8.17
N SER A 72 0.34 -6.53 8.21
CA SER A 72 1.26 -6.43 7.08
C SER A 72 0.81 -7.28 5.89
N LEU A 73 0.34 -8.49 6.14
CA LEU A 73 -0.23 -9.35 5.10
C LEU A 73 -1.55 -8.81 4.56
N TYR A 74 -2.34 -8.08 5.34
CA TYR A 74 -3.63 -7.55 4.87
C TYR A 74 -3.51 -6.19 4.14
N LEU A 75 -2.47 -5.42 4.42
CA LEU A 75 -2.30 -4.06 3.90
C LEU A 75 -2.35 -3.97 2.36
N PRO A 76 -1.66 -4.82 1.58
CA PRO A 76 -1.67 -4.71 0.11
C PRO A 76 -3.06 -4.94 -0.49
N ILE A 77 -3.79 -5.98 -0.06
CA ILE A 77 -5.15 -6.23 -0.53
C ILE A 77 -6.13 -5.14 -0.07
N CYS A 78 -5.92 -4.59 1.12
CA CYS A 78 -6.72 -3.47 1.64
C CYS A 78 -6.57 -2.22 0.76
N LEU A 79 -5.32 -1.85 0.42
CA LEU A 79 -5.04 -0.73 -0.47
C LEU A 79 -5.59 -0.96 -1.90
N LEU A 80 -5.48 -2.18 -2.41
CA LEU A 80 -6.02 -2.54 -3.72
C LEU A 80 -7.55 -2.40 -3.72
N SER A 81 -8.24 -2.99 -2.74
CA SER A 81 -9.71 -2.90 -2.61
C SER A 81 -10.18 -1.45 -2.50
N VAL A 82 -9.54 -0.63 -1.66
CA VAL A 82 -9.91 0.78 -1.51
C VAL A 82 -9.64 1.58 -2.80
N SER A 83 -8.57 1.26 -3.52
CA SER A 83 -8.26 1.91 -4.80
C SER A 83 -9.28 1.58 -5.88
N MET A 84 -9.78 0.33 -5.95
CA MET A 84 -10.76 -0.10 -6.95
C MET A 84 -12.17 0.45 -6.69
N HIS A 85 -12.56 0.61 -5.42
CA HIS A 85 -13.93 1.04 -5.06
C HIS A 85 -14.06 2.54 -4.78
N ASP A 86 -12.94 3.25 -4.78
CA ASP A 86 -12.87 4.63 -4.33
C ASP A 86 -13.54 4.86 -2.96
N SER A 87 -13.47 3.87 -2.08
CA SER A 87 -14.16 3.89 -0.79
C SER A 87 -13.29 3.27 0.29
N ALA A 88 -13.04 4.04 1.35
CA ALA A 88 -12.25 3.60 2.49
C ALA A 88 -12.88 2.36 3.17
N LEU A 89 -14.22 2.26 3.16
CA LEU A 89 -14.96 1.15 3.75
C LEU A 89 -14.73 -0.19 3.03
N ALA A 90 -14.29 -0.18 1.77
CA ALA A 90 -14.00 -1.40 1.03
C ALA A 90 -12.89 -2.24 1.67
N GLY A 91 -11.97 -1.60 2.41
CA GLY A 91 -10.90 -2.27 3.16
C GLY A 91 -11.38 -3.04 4.40
N LEU A 92 -12.61 -2.80 4.87
CA LEU A 92 -13.20 -3.49 6.03
C LEU A 92 -13.86 -4.83 5.69
N ASN A 93 -13.93 -5.20 4.41
CA ASN A 93 -14.59 -6.43 3.99
C ASN A 93 -13.71 -7.67 4.20
N PHE A 94 -13.33 -7.94 5.45
CA PHE A 94 -12.45 -9.06 5.81
C PHE A 94 -12.94 -10.40 5.29
N HIS A 95 -14.26 -10.60 5.25
CA HIS A 95 -14.87 -11.85 4.81
C HIS A 95 -14.55 -12.17 3.35
N LYS A 96 -14.45 -11.16 2.48
CA LYS A 96 -14.10 -11.35 1.06
C LYS A 96 -12.59 -11.23 0.82
N LEU A 97 -11.93 -10.29 1.51
CA LEU A 97 -10.51 -10.01 1.26
C LEU A 97 -9.58 -11.13 1.76
N ILE A 98 -9.91 -11.82 2.85
CA ILE A 98 -9.07 -12.92 3.37
C ILE A 98 -9.03 -14.13 2.41
N PRO A 99 -10.17 -14.63 1.89
CA PRO A 99 -10.17 -15.66 0.86
C PRO A 99 -9.33 -15.31 -0.38
N LEU A 100 -9.40 -14.05 -0.85
CA LEU A 100 -8.62 -13.60 -2.02
C LEU A 100 -7.11 -13.69 -1.79
N ILE A 101 -6.63 -13.39 -0.57
CA ILE A 101 -5.20 -13.57 -0.23
C ILE A 101 -4.78 -15.04 -0.45
N TRP A 102 -5.64 -15.98 -0.09
CA TRP A 102 -5.42 -17.42 -0.28
C TRP A 102 -5.56 -17.88 -1.72
N GLU A 103 -6.47 -17.28 -2.48
CA GLU A 103 -6.64 -17.57 -3.90
C GLU A 103 -5.41 -17.13 -4.71
N ILE A 104 -4.90 -15.92 -4.46
CA ILE A 104 -3.71 -15.38 -5.15
C ILE A 104 -2.45 -16.17 -4.75
N GLY A 105 -2.36 -16.59 -3.48
CA GLY A 105 -1.30 -17.46 -2.98
C GLY A 105 0.10 -16.84 -3.06
N VAL A 106 1.01 -17.45 -3.81
CA VAL A 106 2.43 -17.07 -3.84
C VAL A 106 2.66 -15.71 -4.52
N ASP A 107 1.87 -15.38 -5.54
CA ASP A 107 1.95 -14.08 -6.22
C ASP A 107 1.70 -12.92 -5.24
N TYR A 108 0.85 -13.17 -4.23
CA TYR A 108 0.54 -12.20 -3.18
C TYR A 108 1.73 -11.98 -2.25
N LEU A 109 2.45 -13.05 -1.90
CA LEU A 109 3.65 -12.95 -1.08
C LEU A 109 4.72 -12.09 -1.77
N PHE A 110 4.85 -12.16 -3.09
CA PHE A 110 5.72 -11.25 -3.83
C PHE A 110 5.29 -9.79 -3.70
N ALA A 111 3.99 -9.49 -3.73
CA ALA A 111 3.51 -8.12 -3.53
C ALA A 111 3.76 -7.60 -2.11
N VAL A 112 3.53 -8.44 -1.09
CA VAL A 112 3.87 -8.13 0.30
C VAL A 112 5.39 -7.85 0.41
N LEU A 113 6.22 -8.77 -0.07
CA LEU A 113 7.68 -8.63 -0.01
C LEU A 113 8.18 -7.40 -0.76
N LEU A 114 7.62 -7.10 -1.92
CA LEU A 114 7.99 -5.89 -2.66
C LEU A 114 7.59 -4.64 -1.89
N MET A 115 6.41 -4.60 -1.29
CA MET A 115 5.95 -3.44 -0.52
C MET A 115 6.83 -3.16 0.70
N PHE A 116 7.09 -4.17 1.53
CA PHE A 116 7.92 -4.01 2.73
C PHE A 116 9.42 -3.92 2.40
N GLY A 117 9.87 -4.63 1.37
CA GLY A 117 11.23 -4.53 0.85
C GLY A 117 11.52 -3.13 0.32
N SER A 118 10.58 -2.53 -0.41
CA SER A 118 10.68 -1.14 -0.88
C SER A 118 10.80 -0.17 0.29
N PHE A 119 9.95 -0.34 1.31
CA PHE A 119 10.04 0.47 2.53
C PHE A 119 11.39 0.30 3.23
N ALA A 120 11.88 -0.94 3.38
CA ALA A 120 13.18 -1.21 3.99
C ALA A 120 14.32 -0.55 3.22
N VAL A 121 14.35 -0.70 1.89
CA VAL A 121 15.37 -0.08 1.02
C VAL A 121 15.40 1.44 1.21
N VAL A 122 14.25 2.11 1.16
CA VAL A 122 14.16 3.57 1.34
C VAL A 122 14.69 4.00 2.71
N ASN A 123 14.40 3.25 3.78
CA ASN A 123 14.87 3.56 5.12
C ASN A 123 16.36 3.27 5.36
N LEU A 124 17.02 2.51 4.48
CA LEU A 124 18.45 2.22 4.55
C LEU A 124 19.32 3.22 3.78
N LEU A 125 18.73 4.09 2.95
CA LEU A 125 19.44 5.11 2.18
C LEU A 125 19.93 6.32 2.99
N PRO A 126 19.21 6.85 4.01
CA PRO A 126 19.63 8.04 4.74
C PRO A 126 21.02 7.94 5.38
N PRO A 127 21.43 6.80 5.99
CA PRO A 127 22.79 6.67 6.53
C PRO A 127 23.90 6.73 5.47
N VAL A 128 23.59 6.47 4.19
CA VAL A 128 24.57 6.43 3.09
C VAL A 128 24.61 7.76 2.33
N LEU A 129 23.45 8.35 2.11
CA LEU A 129 23.28 9.55 1.26
C LEU A 129 23.01 10.83 2.06
N GLY A 130 22.78 10.73 3.37
CA GLY A 130 22.38 11.84 4.23
C GLY A 130 23.47 12.90 4.45
N ASP A 131 24.74 12.55 4.21
CA ASP A 131 25.88 13.47 4.36
C ASP A 131 25.91 14.56 3.26
N ILE A 132 25.18 14.36 2.16
CA ILE A 132 25.05 15.34 1.09
C ILE A 132 23.68 16.01 1.20
N PRO A 133 23.58 17.18 1.87
CA PRO A 133 22.31 17.87 2.02
C PRO A 133 21.73 18.20 0.64
N LEU A 134 20.40 18.11 0.52
CA LEU A 134 19.59 18.37 -0.68
C LEU A 134 19.72 17.33 -1.81
N VAL A 135 20.93 16.97 -2.25
CA VAL A 135 21.09 15.95 -3.32
C VAL A 135 20.71 14.57 -2.81
N GLY A 136 21.15 14.20 -1.60
CA GLY A 136 20.80 12.92 -0.99
C GLY A 136 19.28 12.77 -0.81
N THR A 137 18.61 13.82 -0.33
CA THR A 137 17.16 13.80 -0.12
C THR A 137 16.38 13.65 -1.43
N VAL A 138 16.76 14.37 -2.49
CA VAL A 138 16.11 14.25 -3.80
C VAL A 138 16.28 12.84 -4.38
N ILE A 139 17.46 12.24 -4.25
CA ILE A 139 17.70 10.85 -4.71
C ILE A 139 16.81 9.88 -3.93
N ILE A 140 16.74 10.02 -2.60
CA ILE A 140 15.89 9.18 -1.75
C ILE A 140 14.42 9.31 -2.17
N ASP A 141 13.92 10.52 -2.38
CA ASP A 141 12.53 10.77 -2.77
C ASP A 141 12.20 10.17 -4.15
N LEU A 142 13.13 10.27 -5.11
CA LEU A 142 12.97 9.66 -6.43
C LEU A 142 12.95 8.14 -6.36
N VAL A 143 13.83 7.54 -5.56
CA VAL A 143 13.85 6.08 -5.34
C VAL A 143 12.57 5.63 -4.64
N ALA A 144 12.13 6.36 -3.61
CA ALA A 144 10.88 6.07 -2.90
C ALA A 144 9.67 6.17 -3.84
N PHE A 145 9.61 7.21 -4.68
CA PHE A 145 8.56 7.36 -5.68
C PHE A 145 8.55 6.18 -6.66
N TYR A 146 9.70 5.84 -7.26
CA TYR A 146 9.81 4.73 -8.21
C TYR A 146 9.35 3.39 -7.60
N LEU A 147 9.84 3.06 -6.41
CA LEU A 147 9.50 1.82 -5.72
C LEU A 147 8.01 1.76 -5.36
N PHE A 148 7.42 2.88 -4.94
CA PHE A 148 6.00 2.96 -4.66
C PHE A 148 5.14 2.76 -5.91
N ILE A 149 5.52 3.36 -7.05
CA ILE A 149 4.82 3.14 -8.32
C ILE A 149 4.93 1.68 -8.75
N THR A 150 6.10 1.07 -8.56
CA THR A 150 6.29 -0.36 -8.84
C THR A 150 5.37 -1.23 -7.97
N THR A 151 5.24 -0.91 -6.68
CA THR A 151 4.30 -1.62 -5.79
C THR A 151 2.85 -1.43 -6.21
N ALA A 152 2.45 -0.22 -6.62
CA ALA A 152 1.10 0.07 -7.09
C ALA A 152 0.78 -0.66 -8.40
N ASN A 153 1.72 -0.67 -9.35
CA ASN A 153 1.59 -1.42 -10.59
C ASN A 153 1.43 -2.92 -10.34
N LEU A 154 2.26 -3.50 -9.46
CA LEU A 154 2.15 -4.92 -9.11
C LEU A 154 0.78 -5.25 -8.52
N LEU A 155 0.22 -4.37 -7.66
CA LEU A 155 -1.12 -4.58 -7.11
C LEU A 155 -2.21 -4.58 -8.18
N GLY A 156 -2.16 -3.65 -9.13
CA GLY A 156 -3.11 -3.65 -10.24
C GLY A 156 -2.93 -4.87 -11.16
N LEU A 157 -1.69 -5.32 -11.40
CA LEU A 157 -1.44 -6.55 -12.16
C LEU A 157 -1.96 -7.81 -11.46
N LEU A 158 -1.90 -7.87 -10.13
CA LEU A 158 -2.52 -8.95 -9.36
C LEU A 158 -4.03 -8.97 -9.58
N TYR A 159 -4.68 -7.80 -9.55
CA TYR A 159 -6.09 -7.67 -9.86
C TYR A 159 -6.42 -8.17 -11.26
N PHE A 160 -5.69 -7.71 -12.28
CA PHE A 160 -5.90 -8.10 -13.67
C PHE A 160 -5.70 -9.60 -13.89
N LYS A 161 -4.61 -10.17 -13.35
CA LYS A 161 -4.25 -11.58 -13.53
C LYS A 161 -5.27 -12.53 -12.91
N HIS A 162 -5.70 -12.24 -11.69
CA HIS A 162 -6.59 -13.11 -10.91
C HIS A 162 -8.07 -12.72 -11.03
N LYS A 163 -8.39 -11.62 -11.72
CA LYS A 163 -9.74 -11.07 -11.89
C LYS A 163 -10.49 -11.01 -10.56
N LEU A 164 -9.85 -10.40 -9.56
CA LEU A 164 -10.31 -10.45 -8.19
C LEU A 164 -11.72 -9.88 -8.07
N ASP A 165 -12.63 -10.71 -7.58
CA ASP A 165 -13.99 -10.27 -7.32
C ASP A 165 -14.10 -9.80 -5.88
N PHE A 166 -14.24 -8.48 -5.73
CA PHE A 166 -14.49 -7.89 -4.44
C PHE A 166 -15.98 -7.95 -4.06
N PHE A 167 -16.88 -8.47 -4.92
CA PHE A 167 -18.32 -8.59 -4.71
C PHE A 167 -18.99 -9.94 -5.03
#